data_AF-A0A7X7QWI7-F1
#
_entry.id   AF-A0A7X7QWI7-F1
#
_cell.length_a   1.000
_cell.length_b   1.000
_cell.length_c   1.000
_cell.angle_alpha   90.00
_cell.angle_beta   90.00
_cell.angle_gamma   90.00
#
_symmetry.space_group_name_H-M   'P 1'
#
loop_
_entity.id
_entity.type
_entity.pdbx_description
1 polymer ?
#
loop_
_entity_poly.entity_id
_entity_poly.type
_entity_poly.pdbx_seq_one_letter_code
_entity_poly.pdbx_strand_id
1 'polypeptide(L)'
;FGLSDLSGSIVCKKFFKVDDPKIEKYEKLIQENIYINVKGKHQIEKNSPKYFINADRVSQVNLSTRQDKAKIKRIEFNINSDLVNAELIVETAHKWKHEAVGIMAKENLNSYIELHKNIEQKAIKIKPIYGFTVKVLMDDSSAVFNPNKTKISSNIFVGEIKDESIFISDLCYEQIKRTEIFKKNDYIGIRNFCLGKALYIFSEVVNEDAAQIIAKSGITVINVKKVFELLDKKAHTLNSLMLKLNSTIENIPSAAHNASLILKNKFESYEDICIYIANNNISSENADICNISLLVKNNEGLKNLYKILTKRNCLWNIVPKSYLEAHRYGLLIGSSDTDGELYKLLFDDADTEIIYTKALFYDYINLLSDKHGQILKDMKIVKTLTEFRNFNKFLFKCANENNIIAIASCYSNDLSKNELLTTNEMLSEFSYLTTEGAKKAVIENTRQLNMEIEKIAPISINVNKEDLLSNNELLSLEDGSENFKNEIHYINKNRLSSIVLVIKKILEKLKQNDIIYQIESIMTPYIFSL
;
A
#
# COMPACT_ATOMS: atom_id res chain seq x y z
N PHE A 1 -19.21 -22.48 32.98
CA PHE A 1 -18.85 -21.96 31.65
C PHE A 1 -18.76 -20.44 31.71
N GLY A 2 -17.87 -19.83 30.92
CA GLY A 2 -17.77 -18.38 30.81
C GLY A 2 -18.74 -17.84 29.75
N LEU A 3 -19.38 -16.72 30.02
CA LEU A 3 -20.25 -16.02 29.08
C LEU A 3 -19.78 -14.57 28.95
N SER A 4 -19.65 -14.07 27.72
CA SER A 4 -19.35 -12.67 27.43
C SER A 4 -20.35 -12.12 26.43
N ASP A 5 -20.73 -10.87 26.61
CA ASP A 5 -21.59 -10.11 25.70
C ASP A 5 -20.84 -8.91 25.07
N LEU A 6 -19.50 -8.94 25.09
CA LEU A 6 -18.58 -7.88 24.68
C LEU A 6 -18.57 -6.63 25.59
N SER A 7 -19.54 -6.46 26.49
CA SER A 7 -19.52 -5.41 27.52
C SER A 7 -18.82 -5.87 28.81
N GLY A 8 -18.83 -7.18 29.05
CA GLY A 8 -18.14 -7.82 30.16
C GLY A 8 -18.18 -9.33 30.04
N SER A 9 -17.67 -10.01 31.08
CA SER A 9 -17.65 -11.46 31.16
C SER A 9 -18.12 -11.92 32.54
N ILE A 10 -18.92 -12.97 32.59
CA ILE A 10 -19.41 -13.55 33.84
C ILE A 10 -19.33 -15.07 33.79
N VAL A 11 -19.09 -15.68 34.95
CA VAL A 11 -19.12 -17.13 35.09
C VAL A 11 -20.56 -17.58 35.32
N CYS A 12 -21.00 -18.58 34.55
CA CYS A 12 -22.28 -19.24 34.71
C CYS A 12 -22.08 -20.68 35.19
N LYS A 13 -22.87 -21.12 36.17
CA LYS A 13 -22.87 -22.48 36.70
C LYS A 13 -24.26 -23.10 36.56
N LYS A 14 -24.32 -24.33 36.05
CA LYS A 14 -25.55 -25.13 35.98
C LYS A 14 -25.35 -26.39 36.82
N PHE A 15 -26.21 -26.61 37.79
CA PHE A 15 -26.14 -27.79 38.65
C PHE A 15 -27.15 -28.84 38.19
N PHE A 16 -26.69 -30.08 38.13
CA PHE A 16 -27.48 -31.26 37.80
C PHE A 16 -27.39 -32.25 38.95
N LYS A 17 -28.38 -33.15 39.04
CA LYS A 17 -28.21 -34.36 39.86
C LYS A 17 -27.24 -35.30 39.14
N VAL A 18 -26.59 -36.17 39.90
CA VAL A 18 -25.79 -37.28 39.34
C VAL A 18 -26.71 -38.07 38.39
N ASP A 19 -26.22 -38.35 37.18
CA ASP A 19 -26.93 -39.06 36.09
C ASP A 19 -28.17 -38.37 35.48
N ASP A 20 -28.29 -37.04 35.58
CA ASP A 20 -29.38 -36.32 34.89
C ASP A 20 -29.22 -36.43 33.34
N PRO A 21 -30.20 -36.99 32.61
CA PRO A 21 -30.13 -37.16 31.15
C PRO A 21 -30.04 -35.83 30.38
N LYS A 22 -30.30 -34.69 31.04
CA LYS A 22 -30.12 -33.37 30.44
C LYS A 22 -28.66 -32.96 30.33
N ILE A 23 -27.73 -33.60 31.03
CA ILE A 23 -26.30 -33.25 31.00
C ILE A 23 -25.79 -33.25 29.55
N GLU A 24 -26.02 -34.34 28.81
CA GLU A 24 -25.57 -34.47 27.41
C GLU A 24 -26.12 -33.36 26.50
N LYS A 25 -27.37 -32.95 26.72
CA LYS A 25 -27.99 -31.84 25.99
C LYS A 25 -27.28 -30.51 26.28
N TYR A 26 -26.97 -30.23 27.55
CA TYR A 26 -26.32 -28.98 27.93
C TYR A 26 -24.83 -28.96 27.56
N GLU A 27 -24.14 -30.12 27.54
CA GLU A 27 -22.78 -30.24 27.02
C GLU A 27 -22.69 -29.90 25.52
N LYS A 28 -23.68 -30.33 24.73
CA LYS A 28 -23.77 -29.95 23.30
C LYS A 28 -24.11 -28.47 23.09
N LEU A 29 -24.89 -27.87 24.01
CA LEU A 29 -25.28 -26.46 23.93
C LEU A 29 -24.19 -25.50 24.42
N ILE A 30 -23.35 -25.93 25.35
CA ILE A 30 -22.31 -25.12 26.01
C ILE A 30 -20.96 -25.53 25.43
N GLN A 31 -20.70 -25.08 24.21
CA GLN A 31 -19.40 -25.21 23.55
C GLN A 31 -18.83 -23.82 23.26
N GLU A 32 -17.52 -23.76 23.02
CA GLU A 32 -16.88 -22.52 22.60
C GLU A 32 -17.50 -22.01 21.29
N ASN A 33 -17.59 -20.68 21.15
CA ASN A 33 -18.13 -19.98 19.99
C ASN A 33 -19.64 -20.21 19.69
N ILE A 34 -20.42 -20.72 20.64
CA ILE A 34 -21.89 -20.78 20.53
C ILE A 34 -22.54 -19.63 21.30
N TYR A 35 -23.43 -18.89 20.62
CA TYR A 35 -24.26 -17.88 21.29
C TYR A 35 -25.40 -18.54 22.06
N ILE A 36 -25.47 -18.26 23.34
CA ILE A 36 -26.46 -18.81 24.25
C ILE A 36 -27.14 -17.69 25.04
N ASN A 37 -28.43 -17.84 25.30
CA ASN A 37 -29.16 -17.07 26.28
C ASN A 37 -29.16 -17.83 27.59
N VAL A 38 -28.74 -17.17 28.67
CA VAL A 38 -28.70 -17.73 30.02
C VAL A 38 -29.65 -16.94 30.89
N LYS A 39 -30.63 -17.64 31.47
CA LYS A 39 -31.50 -17.10 32.52
C LYS A 39 -31.18 -17.79 33.84
N GLY A 40 -30.99 -17.03 34.90
CA GLY A 40 -30.63 -17.56 36.21
C GLY A 40 -30.60 -16.49 37.29
N LYS A 41 -30.21 -16.88 38.50
CA LYS A 41 -30.04 -15.96 39.64
C LYS A 41 -28.58 -15.58 39.80
N HIS A 42 -28.30 -14.29 40.02
CA HIS A 42 -26.96 -13.85 40.41
C HIS A 42 -26.67 -14.30 41.85
N GLN A 43 -25.47 -14.82 42.09
CA GLN A 43 -25.03 -15.30 43.40
C GLN A 43 -23.54 -14.96 43.60
N ILE A 44 -23.14 -14.83 44.87
CA ILE A 44 -21.73 -14.67 45.25
C ILE A 44 -21.17 -16.03 45.61
N GLU A 45 -19.97 -16.32 45.13
CA GLU A 45 -19.27 -17.55 45.45
C GLU A 45 -18.82 -17.56 46.93
N LYS A 46 -19.03 -18.67 47.65
CA LYS A 46 -18.63 -18.75 49.06
C LYS A 46 -17.13 -18.48 49.18
N ASN A 47 -16.77 -17.54 50.06
CA ASN A 47 -15.39 -17.10 50.33
C ASN A 47 -14.66 -16.46 49.13
N SER A 48 -15.40 -15.90 48.16
CA SER A 48 -14.83 -15.23 46.99
C SER A 48 -15.65 -13.96 46.68
N PRO A 49 -15.00 -12.86 46.28
CA PRO A 49 -15.72 -11.64 45.85
C PRO A 49 -16.35 -11.79 44.46
N LYS A 50 -16.26 -12.98 43.84
CA LYS A 50 -16.71 -13.19 42.46
C LYS A 50 -18.20 -13.53 42.40
N TYR A 51 -18.89 -12.80 41.54
CA TYR A 51 -20.27 -13.09 41.16
C TYR A 51 -20.32 -14.20 40.10
N PHE A 52 -21.34 -15.04 40.18
CA PHE A 52 -21.68 -15.99 39.13
C PHE A 52 -23.19 -16.06 38.93
N ILE A 53 -23.62 -16.49 37.75
CA ILE A 53 -25.03 -16.77 37.46
C ILE A 53 -25.28 -18.25 37.71
N ASN A 54 -26.17 -18.57 38.65
CA ASN A 54 -26.73 -19.90 38.79
C ASN A 54 -27.81 -20.07 37.72
N ALA A 55 -27.47 -20.74 36.63
CA ALA A 55 -28.28 -20.84 35.43
C ALA A 55 -29.50 -21.76 35.66
N ASP A 56 -30.70 -21.22 35.51
CA ASP A 56 -31.94 -22.00 35.50
C ASP A 56 -32.20 -22.59 34.12
N ARG A 57 -31.95 -21.79 33.07
CA ARG A 57 -32.16 -22.16 31.67
C ARG A 57 -31.01 -21.67 30.81
N VAL A 58 -30.53 -22.55 29.94
CA VAL A 58 -29.61 -22.20 28.84
C VAL A 58 -30.29 -22.62 27.55
N SER A 59 -30.34 -21.71 26.58
CA SER A 59 -30.85 -22.00 25.24
C SER A 59 -29.95 -21.38 24.20
N GLN A 60 -29.66 -22.12 23.13
CA GLN A 60 -28.94 -21.58 21.99
C GLN A 60 -29.73 -20.44 21.34
N VAL A 61 -29.02 -19.38 21.00
CA VAL A 61 -29.55 -18.26 20.23
C VAL A 61 -28.86 -18.28 18.89
N ASN A 62 -29.65 -18.38 17.83
CA ASN A 62 -29.16 -18.06 16.50
C ASN A 62 -29.24 -16.55 16.35
N LEU A 63 -28.15 -15.85 16.65
CA LEU A 63 -28.06 -14.44 16.29
C LEU A 63 -28.21 -14.35 14.77
N SER A 64 -29.14 -13.51 14.30
CA SER A 64 -29.21 -13.19 12.88
C SER A 64 -27.89 -12.54 12.50
N THR A 65 -27.00 -13.32 11.89
CA THR A 65 -25.71 -12.77 11.54
C THR A 65 -25.89 -11.75 10.43
N ARG A 66 -25.27 -10.58 10.54
CA ARG A 66 -25.31 -9.55 9.50
C ARG A 66 -24.91 -10.14 8.15
N GLN A 67 -25.69 -9.81 7.13
CA GLN A 67 -25.47 -10.26 5.75
C GLN A 67 -25.69 -9.10 4.79
N ASP A 68 -24.83 -9.00 3.79
CA ASP A 68 -25.02 -8.06 2.69
C ASP A 68 -26.00 -8.65 1.66
N LYS A 69 -27.19 -8.05 1.59
CA LYS A 69 -28.28 -8.44 0.69
C LYS A 69 -28.32 -7.63 -0.60
N ALA A 70 -27.37 -6.72 -0.83
CA ALA A 70 -27.37 -5.91 -2.04
C ALA A 70 -27.12 -6.77 -3.28
N LYS A 71 -27.85 -6.45 -4.36
CA LYS A 71 -27.67 -7.09 -5.68
C LYS A 71 -26.28 -6.80 -6.23
N ILE A 72 -25.90 -5.53 -6.24
CA ILE A 72 -24.56 -5.05 -6.61
C ILE A 72 -23.89 -4.60 -5.32
N LYS A 73 -22.70 -5.13 -5.04
CA LYS A 73 -21.99 -4.93 -3.78
C LYS A 73 -20.93 -3.85 -3.91
N ARG A 74 -20.76 -3.08 -2.84
CA ARG A 74 -19.64 -2.15 -2.67
C ARG A 74 -18.32 -2.90 -2.49
N ILE A 75 -17.23 -2.16 -2.53
CA ILE A 75 -15.89 -2.63 -2.19
C ILE A 75 -15.34 -1.72 -1.10
N GLU A 76 -14.90 -2.32 0.00
CA GLU A 76 -14.23 -1.61 1.08
C GLU A 76 -12.72 -1.54 0.78
N PHE A 77 -12.12 -0.37 1.00
CA PHE A 77 -10.69 -0.13 0.73
C PHE A 77 -9.89 0.21 1.99
N ASN A 78 -10.57 0.59 3.08
CA ASN A 78 -9.95 1.28 4.19
C ASN A 78 -10.28 0.60 5.52
N ILE A 79 -9.85 -0.65 5.67
CA ILE A 79 -9.90 -1.37 6.95
C ILE A 79 -8.53 -1.25 7.60
N ASN A 80 -8.47 -0.75 8.83
CA ASN A 80 -7.22 -0.64 9.56
C ASN A 80 -6.69 -2.02 9.98
N SER A 81 -5.77 -2.56 9.19
CA SER A 81 -5.28 -3.93 9.38
C SER A 81 -4.25 -4.08 10.49
N ASP A 82 -3.81 -2.98 11.12
CA ASP A 82 -2.98 -3.08 12.33
C ASP A 82 -3.83 -3.45 13.56
N LEU A 83 -5.14 -3.15 13.52
CA LEU A 83 -6.08 -3.40 14.61
C LEU A 83 -7.06 -4.53 14.31
N VAL A 84 -7.38 -4.74 13.03
CA VAL A 84 -8.34 -5.75 12.60
C VAL A 84 -7.61 -6.98 12.06
N ASN A 85 -7.89 -8.14 12.67
CA ASN A 85 -7.33 -9.42 12.24
C ASN A 85 -7.74 -9.77 10.79
N ALA A 86 -6.76 -10.21 9.98
CA ALA A 86 -6.95 -10.47 8.56
C ALA A 86 -7.88 -11.67 8.27
N GLU A 87 -7.89 -12.69 9.12
CA GLU A 87 -8.81 -13.83 8.99
C GLU A 87 -10.27 -13.37 9.07
N LEU A 88 -10.59 -12.53 10.05
CA LEU A 88 -11.94 -12.00 10.25
C LEU A 88 -12.40 -11.13 9.06
N ILE A 89 -11.48 -10.36 8.47
CA ILE A 89 -11.75 -9.57 7.25
C ILE A 89 -12.15 -10.49 6.10
N VAL A 90 -11.36 -11.53 5.85
CA VAL A 90 -11.59 -12.49 4.75
C VAL A 90 -12.89 -13.25 4.94
N GLU A 91 -13.16 -13.73 6.15
CA GLU A 91 -14.40 -14.46 6.46
C GLU A 91 -15.63 -13.59 6.32
N THR A 92 -15.57 -12.34 6.78
CA THR A 92 -16.68 -11.39 6.66
C THR A 92 -16.96 -11.05 5.19
N ALA A 93 -15.92 -10.70 4.43
CA ALA A 93 -16.04 -10.40 3.01
C ALA A 93 -16.57 -11.61 2.22
N HIS A 94 -16.10 -12.83 2.54
CA HIS A 94 -16.57 -14.07 1.91
C HIS A 94 -18.04 -14.34 2.22
N LYS A 95 -18.43 -14.23 3.49
CA LYS A 95 -19.82 -14.37 3.93
C LYS A 95 -20.75 -13.38 3.24
N TRP A 96 -20.29 -12.15 3.03
CA TRP A 96 -21.05 -11.12 2.32
C TRP A 96 -20.93 -11.20 0.81
N LYS A 97 -20.15 -12.16 0.28
CA LYS A 97 -19.89 -12.36 -1.15
C LYS A 97 -19.38 -11.10 -1.84
N HIS A 98 -18.53 -10.34 -1.15
CA HIS A 98 -17.81 -9.21 -1.75
C HIS A 98 -16.75 -9.74 -2.72
N GLU A 99 -16.55 -9.06 -3.85
CA GLU A 99 -15.59 -9.51 -4.88
C GLU A 99 -14.13 -9.15 -4.53
N ALA A 100 -13.95 -8.10 -3.73
CA ALA A 100 -12.66 -7.59 -3.31
C ALA A 100 -12.76 -7.00 -1.90
N VAL A 101 -11.64 -6.96 -1.19
CA VAL A 101 -11.53 -6.31 0.12
C VAL A 101 -10.16 -5.67 0.27
N GLY A 102 -10.15 -4.42 0.72
CA GLY A 102 -8.95 -3.64 0.94
C GLY A 102 -8.60 -3.45 2.41
N ILE A 103 -7.29 -3.51 2.66
CA ILE A 103 -6.69 -3.19 3.95
C ILE A 103 -5.85 -1.91 3.83
N MET A 104 -5.76 -1.18 4.93
CA MET A 104 -5.00 0.05 5.05
C MET A 104 -4.17 -0.01 6.33
N ALA A 105 -2.93 -0.49 6.23
CA ALA A 105 -2.00 -0.50 7.34
C ALA A 105 -1.45 0.91 7.63
N LYS A 106 -0.93 1.14 8.83
CA LYS A 106 -0.27 2.40 9.25
C LYS A 106 1.13 2.14 9.82
N GLU A 107 1.32 1.00 10.48
CA GLU A 107 2.56 0.66 11.18
C GLU A 107 3.43 -0.33 10.40
N ASN A 108 2.88 -1.49 10.02
CA ASN A 108 3.66 -2.56 9.39
C ASN A 108 2.89 -3.30 8.29
N LEU A 109 3.56 -4.21 7.59
CA LEU A 109 3.02 -4.94 6.44
C LEU A 109 2.63 -6.39 6.75
N ASN A 110 2.60 -6.81 8.02
CA ASN A 110 2.35 -8.21 8.38
C ASN A 110 0.99 -8.69 7.88
N SER A 111 -0.02 -7.82 7.92
CA SER A 111 -1.37 -8.09 7.44
C SER A 111 -1.43 -8.42 5.96
N TYR A 112 -0.46 -7.96 5.14
CA TYR A 112 -0.42 -8.28 3.71
C TYR A 112 -0.24 -9.78 3.50
N ILE A 113 0.71 -10.36 4.24
CA ILE A 113 1.06 -11.78 4.18
C ILE A 113 -0.07 -12.62 4.74
N GLU A 114 -0.62 -12.22 5.89
CA GLU A 114 -1.70 -12.95 6.56
C GLU A 114 -2.97 -12.97 5.68
N LEU A 115 -3.39 -11.81 5.16
CA LEU A 115 -4.53 -11.71 4.24
C LEU A 115 -4.34 -12.58 2.99
N HIS A 116 -3.15 -12.53 2.38
CA HIS A 116 -2.84 -13.33 1.19
C HIS A 116 -2.91 -14.83 1.48
N LYS A 117 -2.25 -15.27 2.56
CA LYS A 117 -2.25 -16.69 2.98
C LYS A 117 -3.66 -17.19 3.28
N ASN A 118 -4.46 -16.42 4.01
CA ASN A 118 -5.82 -16.81 4.37
C ASN A 118 -6.71 -16.98 3.14
N ILE A 119 -6.57 -16.11 2.13
CA ILE A 119 -7.32 -16.22 0.88
C ILE A 119 -6.90 -17.44 0.08
N GLU A 120 -5.59 -17.66 -0.12
CA GLU A 120 -5.07 -18.75 -0.95
C GLU A 120 -5.27 -20.13 -0.27
N GLN A 121 -4.99 -20.26 1.02
CA GLN A 121 -5.17 -21.53 1.76
C GLN A 121 -6.63 -21.96 1.85
N LYS A 122 -7.57 -21.02 2.03
CA LYS A 122 -9.01 -21.30 2.06
C LYS A 122 -9.63 -21.36 0.66
N ALA A 123 -8.84 -21.17 -0.41
CA ALA A 123 -9.29 -21.13 -1.81
C ALA A 123 -10.46 -20.15 -2.04
N ILE A 124 -10.46 -19.01 -1.33
CA ILE A 124 -11.54 -18.03 -1.37
C ILE A 124 -11.38 -17.13 -2.61
N LYS A 125 -12.46 -16.96 -3.38
CA LYS A 125 -12.48 -16.10 -4.57
C LYS A 125 -12.73 -14.63 -4.21
N ILE A 126 -11.78 -14.02 -3.52
CA ILE A 126 -11.77 -12.58 -3.19
C ILE A 126 -10.46 -11.99 -3.66
N LYS A 127 -10.52 -10.81 -4.27
CA LYS A 127 -9.34 -10.03 -4.62
C LYS A 127 -8.88 -9.22 -3.40
N PRO A 128 -7.67 -9.48 -2.85
CA PRO A 128 -7.10 -8.60 -1.83
C PRO A 128 -6.64 -7.29 -2.47
N ILE A 129 -6.89 -6.18 -1.78
CA ILE A 129 -6.38 -4.86 -2.13
C ILE A 129 -5.49 -4.39 -0.99
N TYR A 130 -4.27 -4.00 -1.33
CA TYR A 130 -3.25 -3.66 -0.36
C TYR A 130 -3.05 -2.15 -0.30
N GLY A 131 -3.10 -1.60 0.91
CA GLY A 131 -2.89 -0.17 1.14
C GLY A 131 -2.14 0.14 2.42
N PHE A 132 -1.55 1.34 2.43
CA PHE A 132 -0.80 1.86 3.57
C PHE A 132 -1.05 3.37 3.73
N THR A 133 -1.30 3.82 4.95
CA THR A 133 -1.37 5.25 5.28
C THR A 133 0.02 5.74 5.68
N VAL A 134 0.55 6.71 4.95
CA VAL A 134 1.85 7.33 5.23
C VAL A 134 1.66 8.76 5.70
N LYS A 135 2.50 9.21 6.64
CA LYS A 135 2.66 10.62 6.96
C LYS A 135 3.54 11.26 5.90
N VAL A 136 3.06 12.35 5.32
CA VAL A 136 3.71 13.05 4.22
C VAL A 136 3.94 14.50 4.57
N LEU A 137 5.17 14.96 4.40
CA LEU A 137 5.54 16.36 4.44
C LEU A 137 5.23 16.96 3.07
N MET A 138 4.31 17.92 3.03
CA MET A 138 3.84 18.58 1.81
C MET A 138 4.85 19.60 1.29
N ASP A 139 6.01 19.08 0.88
CA ASP A 139 7.11 19.85 0.31
C ASP A 139 6.90 20.16 -1.19
N ASP A 140 7.88 20.85 -1.78
CA ASP A 140 7.84 21.28 -3.19
C ASP A 140 7.87 20.11 -4.20
N SER A 141 7.62 20.45 -5.45
CA SER A 141 7.56 19.55 -6.61
C SER A 141 8.77 18.62 -6.78
N SER A 142 8.52 17.39 -7.21
CA SER A 142 9.56 16.47 -7.69
C SER A 142 10.15 16.89 -9.05
N ALA A 143 11.33 16.37 -9.38
CA ALA A 143 11.97 16.60 -10.69
C ALA A 143 12.31 15.32 -11.46
N VAL A 144 12.28 14.17 -10.79
CA VAL A 144 12.54 12.85 -11.36
C VAL A 144 11.36 11.97 -11.02
N PHE A 145 10.77 11.36 -12.04
CA PHE A 145 9.56 10.56 -11.90
C PHE A 145 9.81 9.12 -12.31
N ASN A 146 9.27 8.20 -11.50
CA ASN A 146 9.39 6.76 -11.63
C ASN A 146 10.85 6.29 -11.86
N PRO A 147 11.75 6.47 -10.86
CA PRO A 147 13.18 6.12 -10.96
C PRO A 147 13.41 4.59 -10.90
N ASN A 148 12.71 3.85 -11.77
CA ASN A 148 12.82 2.40 -11.93
C ASN A 148 14.13 1.99 -12.61
N LYS A 149 14.79 2.91 -13.31
CA LYS A 149 16.15 2.71 -13.81
C LYS A 149 17.14 2.96 -12.67
N THR A 150 17.90 1.93 -12.32
CA THR A 150 18.79 1.98 -11.15
C THR A 150 20.07 2.78 -11.38
N LYS A 151 20.48 3.01 -12.63
CA LYS A 151 21.73 3.75 -12.94
C LYS A 151 21.47 4.87 -13.93
N ILE A 152 22.22 5.95 -13.78
CA ILE A 152 22.27 7.04 -14.74
C ILE A 152 23.11 6.62 -15.94
N SER A 153 22.52 6.68 -17.14
CA SER A 153 23.15 6.26 -18.39
C SER A 153 23.28 7.42 -19.36
N SER A 154 24.29 7.36 -20.23
CA SER A 154 24.44 8.29 -21.37
C SER A 154 23.63 7.86 -22.61
N ASN A 155 23.03 6.68 -22.56
CA ASN A 155 22.05 6.20 -23.53
C ASN A 155 20.67 6.54 -22.98
N ILE A 156 20.04 7.56 -23.54
CA ILE A 156 18.79 8.17 -23.02
C ILE A 156 17.81 8.44 -24.16
N PHE A 157 16.58 8.75 -23.82
CA PHE A 157 15.67 9.44 -24.73
C PHE A 157 15.66 10.93 -24.39
N VAL A 158 15.44 11.76 -25.40
CA VAL A 158 15.31 13.21 -25.25
C VAL A 158 13.93 13.61 -25.75
N GLY A 159 13.16 14.27 -24.89
CA GLY A 159 11.82 14.75 -25.17
C GLY A 159 11.81 16.26 -25.30
N GLU A 160 11.29 16.75 -26.42
CA GLU A 160 10.98 18.17 -26.62
C GLU A 160 9.45 18.33 -26.75
N ILE A 161 8.86 19.15 -25.90
CA ILE A 161 7.41 19.37 -25.89
C ILE A 161 7.11 20.63 -26.72
N LYS A 162 6.27 20.49 -27.75
CA LYS A 162 5.76 21.58 -28.57
C LYS A 162 4.25 21.44 -28.70
N ASP A 163 3.51 22.45 -28.26
CA ASP A 163 2.05 22.45 -28.22
C ASP A 163 1.51 21.18 -27.53
N GLU A 164 0.68 20.37 -28.22
CA GLU A 164 0.10 19.11 -27.72
C GLU A 164 0.90 17.85 -28.13
N SER A 165 2.09 18.04 -28.68
CA SER A 165 2.96 16.97 -29.15
C SER A 165 4.27 16.91 -28.38
N ILE A 166 4.83 15.71 -28.31
CA ILE A 166 6.17 15.45 -27.78
C ILE A 166 7.00 14.77 -28.86
N PHE A 167 8.15 15.36 -29.16
CA PHE A 167 9.17 14.83 -30.06
C PHE A 167 10.16 14.05 -29.20
N ILE A 168 10.26 12.75 -29.42
CA ILE A 168 11.14 11.88 -28.64
C ILE A 168 12.23 11.31 -29.54
N SER A 169 13.48 11.62 -29.20
CA SER A 169 14.66 11.14 -29.91
C SER A 169 15.41 10.10 -29.07
N ASP A 170 15.69 8.94 -29.66
CA ASP A 170 16.60 7.93 -29.11
C ASP A 170 18.03 8.40 -29.26
N LEU A 171 18.68 8.69 -28.13
CA LEU A 171 20.02 9.19 -28.05
C LEU A 171 20.98 8.10 -27.56
N CYS A 172 22.07 7.94 -28.30
CA CYS A 172 23.21 7.14 -27.90
C CYS A 172 24.43 8.04 -27.92
N TYR A 173 24.91 8.43 -26.74
CA TYR A 173 25.91 9.49 -26.58
C TYR A 173 25.40 10.81 -27.15
N GLU A 174 25.90 11.25 -28.30
CA GLU A 174 25.46 12.49 -28.98
C GLU A 174 24.74 12.21 -30.31
N GLN A 175 24.59 10.93 -30.69
CA GLN A 175 24.01 10.55 -31.96
C GLN A 175 22.54 10.15 -31.81
N ILE A 176 21.68 10.84 -32.57
CA ILE A 176 20.27 10.46 -32.70
C ILE A 176 20.19 9.22 -33.57
N LYS A 177 19.63 8.14 -33.00
CA LYS A 177 19.35 6.91 -33.75
C LYS A 177 18.01 6.96 -34.45
N ARG A 178 17.00 7.51 -33.77
CA ARG A 178 15.62 7.54 -34.25
C ARG A 178 14.85 8.65 -33.54
N THR A 179 13.89 9.25 -34.23
CA THR A 179 12.96 10.22 -33.65
C THR A 179 11.53 9.82 -33.98
N GLU A 180 10.63 9.94 -33.00
CA GLU A 180 9.19 9.76 -33.17
C GLU A 180 8.42 10.92 -32.54
N ILE A 181 7.20 11.12 -33.01
CA ILE A 181 6.30 12.20 -32.56
C ILE A 181 5.07 11.56 -31.97
N PHE A 182 4.73 11.93 -30.74
CA PHE A 182 3.56 11.43 -30.04
C PHE A 182 2.66 12.59 -29.62
N LYS A 183 1.37 12.30 -29.43
CA LYS A 183 0.51 13.17 -28.62
C LYS A 183 0.86 12.99 -27.15
N LYS A 184 0.75 14.04 -26.34
CA LYS A 184 1.07 13.96 -24.88
C LYS A 184 0.32 12.85 -24.13
N ASN A 185 -0.88 12.50 -24.58
CA ASN A 185 -1.73 11.47 -23.98
C ASN A 185 -1.55 10.07 -24.59
N ASP A 186 -0.64 9.88 -25.56
CA ASP A 186 -0.33 8.56 -26.11
C ASP A 186 0.64 7.80 -25.19
N TYR A 187 0.14 7.43 -24.01
CA TYR A 187 0.92 6.75 -22.97
C TYR A 187 1.52 5.42 -23.46
N ILE A 188 0.79 4.70 -24.31
CA ILE A 188 1.21 3.38 -24.81
C ILE A 188 2.33 3.53 -25.84
N GLY A 189 2.17 4.44 -26.82
CA GLY A 189 3.20 4.72 -27.82
C GLY A 189 4.50 5.20 -27.18
N ILE A 190 4.39 6.19 -26.28
CA ILE A 190 5.54 6.74 -25.55
C ILE A 190 6.25 5.66 -24.73
N ARG A 191 5.50 4.83 -23.99
CA ARG A 191 6.07 3.73 -23.19
C ARG A 191 6.82 2.72 -24.04
N ASN A 192 6.24 2.30 -25.15
CA ASN A 192 6.82 1.30 -26.03
C ASN A 192 8.11 1.80 -26.68
N PHE A 193 8.12 3.06 -27.10
CA PHE A 193 9.31 3.68 -27.70
C PHE A 193 10.41 3.91 -26.67
N CYS A 194 10.07 4.44 -25.50
CA CYS A 194 11.03 4.77 -24.44
C CYS A 194 11.51 3.55 -23.63
N LEU A 195 11.09 2.33 -23.99
CA LEU A 195 11.38 1.14 -23.22
C LEU A 195 12.90 0.92 -23.08
N GLY A 196 13.38 0.82 -21.84
CA GLY A 196 14.77 0.47 -21.58
C GLY A 196 15.65 1.62 -21.10
N LYS A 197 15.36 2.87 -21.47
CA LYS A 197 16.15 4.06 -21.10
C LYS A 197 15.30 5.08 -20.34
N ALA A 198 15.93 6.14 -19.84
CA ALA A 198 15.25 7.26 -19.20
C ALA A 198 15.00 8.38 -20.21
N LEU A 199 13.89 9.11 -20.05
CA LEU A 199 13.48 10.21 -20.90
C LEU A 199 13.82 11.56 -20.25
N TYR A 200 14.68 12.34 -20.89
CA TYR A 200 15.09 13.68 -20.45
C TYR A 200 14.24 14.70 -21.18
N ILE A 201 13.39 15.41 -20.45
CA ILE A 201 12.47 16.39 -21.01
C ILE A 201 13.03 17.80 -20.83
N PHE A 202 12.97 18.56 -21.92
CA PHE A 202 13.24 19.99 -21.95
C PHE A 202 11.95 20.72 -22.32
N SER A 203 11.50 21.65 -21.46
CA SER A 203 10.33 22.49 -21.70
C SER A 203 10.58 23.94 -21.29
N GLU A 204 10.02 24.89 -22.05
CA GLU A 204 10.10 26.32 -21.71
C GLU A 204 9.20 26.69 -20.52
N VAL A 205 8.00 26.09 -20.48
CA VAL A 205 7.03 26.26 -19.39
C VAL A 205 7.40 25.37 -18.22
N VAL A 206 7.04 25.79 -17.00
CA VAL A 206 6.92 24.94 -15.80
C VAL A 206 5.78 23.95 -16.05
N ASN A 207 5.95 23.06 -17.03
CA ASN A 207 5.02 22.01 -17.39
C ASN A 207 5.35 20.78 -16.53
N GLU A 208 5.42 20.99 -15.21
CA GLU A 208 5.65 19.92 -14.22
C GLU A 208 4.62 18.79 -14.42
N ASP A 209 3.39 19.18 -14.77
CA ASP A 209 2.31 18.27 -15.14
C ASP A 209 2.69 17.35 -16.29
N ALA A 210 3.36 17.85 -17.34
CA ALA A 210 3.68 17.03 -18.50
C ALA A 210 4.64 15.88 -18.16
N ALA A 211 5.68 16.15 -17.37
CA ALA A 211 6.62 15.13 -16.92
C ALA A 211 5.92 14.09 -16.04
N GLN A 212 5.08 14.54 -15.10
CA GLN A 212 4.31 13.67 -14.21
C GLN A 212 3.28 12.83 -14.98
N ILE A 213 2.58 13.43 -15.94
CA ILE A 213 1.61 12.78 -16.84
C ILE A 213 2.31 11.71 -17.67
N ILE A 214 3.46 12.01 -18.26
CA ILE A 214 4.23 11.04 -19.04
C ILE A 214 4.74 9.91 -18.14
N ALA A 215 5.14 10.20 -16.91
CA ALA A 215 5.57 9.18 -15.96
C ALA A 215 4.46 8.20 -15.56
N LYS A 216 3.18 8.55 -15.73
CA LYS A 216 2.05 7.61 -15.59
C LYS A 216 2.12 6.45 -16.59
N SER A 217 2.93 6.56 -17.65
CA SER A 217 3.21 5.46 -18.58
C SER A 217 4.25 4.44 -18.07
N GLY A 218 4.84 4.66 -16.89
CA GLY A 218 5.78 3.72 -16.28
C GLY A 218 7.20 3.81 -16.80
N ILE A 219 7.57 4.91 -17.45
CA ILE A 219 8.94 5.22 -17.84
C ILE A 219 9.60 6.15 -16.82
N THR A 220 10.93 6.12 -16.74
CA THR A 220 11.69 7.08 -15.92
C THR A 220 11.79 8.39 -16.67
N VAL A 221 11.28 9.47 -16.09
CA VAL A 221 11.26 10.80 -16.69
C VAL A 221 12.08 11.77 -15.84
N ILE A 222 12.94 12.54 -16.48
CA ILE A 222 13.77 13.56 -15.85
C ILE A 222 13.33 14.92 -16.40
N ASN A 223 12.78 15.78 -15.54
CA ASN A 223 12.61 17.19 -15.86
C ASN A 223 13.96 17.88 -15.68
N VAL A 224 14.70 18.04 -16.78
CA VAL A 224 16.10 18.48 -16.72
C VAL A 224 16.19 19.87 -16.11
N LYS A 225 15.34 20.80 -16.56
CA LYS A 225 15.29 22.17 -16.02
C LYS A 225 15.12 22.15 -14.50
N LYS A 226 14.10 21.46 -14.00
CA LYS A 226 13.80 21.44 -12.55
C LYS A 226 14.92 20.79 -11.74
N VAL A 227 15.51 19.70 -12.23
CA VAL A 227 16.66 19.08 -11.57
C VAL A 227 17.80 20.08 -11.40
N PHE A 228 18.16 20.80 -12.46
CA PHE A 228 19.27 21.77 -12.39
C PHE A 228 18.92 23.00 -11.55
N GLU A 229 17.67 23.47 -11.57
CA GLU A 229 17.21 24.55 -10.68
C GLU A 229 17.37 24.19 -9.20
N LEU A 230 17.05 22.95 -8.83
CA LEU A 230 17.19 22.43 -7.47
C LEU A 230 18.66 22.21 -7.09
N LEU A 231 19.49 21.73 -8.03
CA LEU A 231 20.92 21.54 -7.79
C LEU A 231 21.67 22.86 -7.60
N ASP A 232 21.29 23.89 -8.35
CA ASP A 232 21.93 25.21 -8.31
C ASP A 232 21.29 26.17 -7.29
N LYS A 233 20.12 25.81 -6.76
CA LYS A 233 19.27 26.68 -5.93
C LYS A 233 18.95 28.02 -6.61
N LYS A 234 18.70 27.98 -7.91
CA LYS A 234 18.43 29.15 -8.76
C LYS A 234 17.51 28.78 -9.92
N ALA A 235 16.57 29.67 -10.27
CA ALA A 235 15.72 29.50 -11.44
C ALA A 235 16.51 29.57 -12.76
N HIS A 236 16.11 28.78 -13.75
CA HIS A 236 16.71 28.76 -15.07
C HIS A 236 15.69 29.11 -16.16
N THR A 237 16.06 29.98 -17.09
CA THR A 237 15.41 29.98 -18.42
C THR A 237 15.99 28.84 -19.27
N LEU A 238 15.27 28.40 -20.30
CA LEU A 238 15.80 27.37 -21.22
C LEU A 238 17.16 27.79 -21.78
N ASN A 239 17.29 29.05 -22.24
CA ASN A 239 18.57 29.63 -22.67
C ASN A 239 19.69 29.49 -21.64
N SER A 240 19.44 29.88 -20.38
CA SER A 240 20.44 29.78 -19.32
C SER A 240 20.83 28.34 -18.98
N LEU A 241 19.87 27.40 -19.10
CA LEU A 241 20.10 25.98 -18.91
C LEU A 241 20.97 25.41 -20.05
N MET A 242 20.67 25.76 -21.31
CA MET A 242 21.45 25.31 -22.46
C MET A 242 22.91 25.76 -22.36
N LEU A 243 23.14 27.03 -21.97
CA LEU A 243 24.49 27.54 -21.72
C LEU A 243 25.22 26.75 -20.63
N LYS A 244 24.56 26.43 -19.51
CA LYS A 244 25.13 25.61 -18.43
C LYS A 244 25.47 24.19 -18.90
N LEU A 245 24.66 23.65 -19.80
CA LEU A 245 24.86 22.34 -20.41
C LEU A 245 25.80 22.39 -21.62
N ASN A 246 26.55 23.49 -21.83
CA ASN A 246 27.47 23.68 -22.95
C ASN A 246 26.81 23.39 -24.31
N SER A 247 25.59 23.88 -24.51
CA SER A 247 24.78 23.62 -25.69
C SER A 247 23.93 24.84 -26.10
N THR A 248 23.17 24.71 -27.18
CA THR A 248 22.29 25.75 -27.73
C THR A 248 20.87 25.20 -27.87
N ILE A 249 19.84 26.07 -27.90
CA ILE A 249 18.44 25.64 -28.06
C ILE A 249 18.23 24.72 -29.28
N GLU A 250 19.00 24.93 -30.36
CA GLU A 250 18.93 24.12 -31.57
C GLU A 250 19.47 22.69 -31.39
N ASN A 251 20.22 22.42 -30.31
CA ASN A 251 20.88 21.15 -30.05
C ASN A 251 20.53 20.55 -28.68
N ILE A 252 19.23 20.37 -28.42
CA ILE A 252 18.70 19.67 -27.24
C ILE A 252 19.34 18.28 -27.02
N PRO A 253 19.60 17.45 -28.05
CA PRO A 253 20.27 16.17 -27.86
C PRO A 253 21.64 16.29 -27.18
N SER A 254 22.47 17.26 -27.59
CA SER A 254 23.77 17.52 -26.95
C SER A 254 23.59 17.99 -25.49
N ALA A 255 22.62 18.88 -25.24
CA ALA A 255 22.33 19.31 -23.87
C ALA A 255 21.89 18.14 -22.97
N ALA A 256 21.07 17.23 -23.48
CA ALA A 256 20.62 16.05 -22.76
C ALA A 256 21.78 15.09 -22.45
N HIS A 257 22.70 14.89 -23.40
CA HIS A 257 23.91 14.11 -23.18
C HIS A 257 24.75 14.73 -22.05
N ASN A 258 25.03 16.03 -22.13
CA ASN A 258 25.82 16.74 -21.12
C ASN A 258 25.14 16.72 -19.75
N ALA A 259 23.81 16.89 -19.71
CA ALA A 259 23.02 16.75 -18.49
C ALA A 259 23.21 15.36 -17.87
N SER A 260 23.10 14.29 -18.67
CA SER A 260 23.30 12.92 -18.19
C SER A 260 24.70 12.67 -17.63
N LEU A 261 25.74 13.26 -18.23
CA LEU A 261 27.12 13.15 -17.74
C LEU A 261 27.31 13.87 -16.40
N ILE A 262 26.78 15.10 -16.29
CA ILE A 262 26.84 15.86 -15.03
C ILE A 262 26.13 15.11 -13.91
N LEU A 263 24.93 14.59 -14.17
CA LEU A 263 24.16 13.84 -13.17
C LEU A 263 24.88 12.54 -12.78
N LYS A 264 25.44 11.81 -13.75
CA LYS A 264 26.19 10.57 -13.50
C LYS A 264 27.48 10.79 -12.69
N ASN A 265 28.11 11.96 -12.84
CA ASN A 265 29.29 12.32 -12.04
C ASN A 265 28.93 12.70 -10.60
N LYS A 266 27.69 13.10 -10.33
CA LYS A 266 27.23 13.56 -9.00
C LYS A 266 26.44 12.50 -8.24
N PHE A 267 25.78 11.58 -8.94
CA PHE A 267 24.85 10.60 -8.36
C PHE A 267 25.04 9.21 -8.98
N GLU A 268 24.86 8.15 -8.19
CA GLU A 268 24.95 6.78 -8.67
C GLU A 268 23.68 6.35 -9.41
N SER A 269 22.52 6.77 -8.90
CA SER A 269 21.19 6.40 -9.39
C SER A 269 20.26 7.60 -9.58
N TYR A 270 19.19 7.41 -10.35
CA TYR A 270 18.10 8.39 -10.41
C TYR A 270 17.37 8.53 -9.06
N GLU A 271 17.35 7.48 -8.24
CA GLU A 271 16.74 7.51 -6.91
C GLU A 271 17.54 8.43 -5.96
N ASP A 272 18.87 8.46 -6.07
CA ASP A 272 19.71 9.36 -5.27
C ASP A 272 19.43 10.83 -5.58
N ILE A 273 19.07 11.16 -6.83
CA ILE A 273 18.61 12.51 -7.18
C ILE A 273 17.32 12.83 -6.43
N CYS A 274 16.35 11.90 -6.39
CA CYS A 274 15.10 12.09 -5.65
C CYS A 274 15.36 12.30 -4.15
N ILE A 275 16.26 11.50 -3.54
CA ILE A 275 16.64 11.62 -2.13
C ILE A 275 17.30 12.98 -1.87
N TYR A 276 18.21 13.41 -2.75
CA TYR A 276 18.87 14.71 -2.65
C TYR A 276 17.87 15.87 -2.70
N ILE A 277 16.91 15.83 -3.63
CA ILE A 277 15.85 16.85 -3.74
C ILE A 277 15.02 16.89 -2.46
N ALA A 278 14.52 15.72 -2.02
CA ALA A 278 13.71 15.60 -0.83
C ALA A 278 14.42 16.13 0.43
N ASN A 279 15.71 15.83 0.60
CA ASN A 279 16.52 16.34 1.72
C ASN A 279 16.66 17.86 1.71
N ASN A 280 16.79 18.48 0.54
CA ASN A 280 16.86 19.95 0.45
C ASN A 280 15.52 20.58 0.79
N ASN A 281 14.41 19.97 0.39
CA ASN A 281 13.08 20.49 0.65
C ASN A 281 12.68 20.42 2.14
N ILE A 282 13.08 19.36 2.86
CA ILE A 282 12.82 19.19 4.30
C ILE A 282 13.44 20.32 5.15
N SER A 283 14.49 20.97 4.65
CA SER A 283 15.14 22.08 5.36
C SER A 283 14.34 23.39 5.39
N SER A 284 13.17 23.44 4.75
CA SER A 284 12.27 24.61 4.77
C SER A 284 11.31 24.56 5.98
N GLU A 285 11.23 25.64 6.75
CA GLU A 285 10.58 25.65 8.08
C GLU A 285 9.02 25.59 8.08
N ASN A 286 8.34 25.42 6.94
CA ASN A 286 6.88 25.63 6.86
C ASN A 286 6.07 24.57 6.08
N ALA A 287 6.53 23.32 5.99
CA ALA A 287 5.77 22.30 5.26
C ALA A 287 4.75 21.55 6.15
N ASP A 288 3.49 21.53 5.70
CA ASP A 288 2.40 20.84 6.39
C ASP A 288 2.59 19.32 6.38
N ILE A 289 2.20 18.65 7.47
CA ILE A 289 2.23 17.19 7.57
C ILE A 289 0.80 16.65 7.52
N CYS A 290 0.54 15.74 6.60
CA CYS A 290 -0.77 15.10 6.48
C CYS A 290 -0.66 13.58 6.28
N ASN A 291 -1.76 12.89 6.57
CA ASN A 291 -1.88 11.47 6.27
C ASN A 291 -2.38 11.29 4.83
N ILE A 292 -1.74 10.38 4.10
CA ILE A 292 -2.09 10.00 2.73
C ILE A 292 -2.30 8.49 2.67
N SER A 293 -3.39 8.06 2.06
CA SER A 293 -3.65 6.65 1.80
C SER A 293 -3.07 6.23 0.45
N LEU A 294 -2.17 5.26 0.45
CA LEU A 294 -1.60 4.68 -0.76
C LEU A 294 -2.25 3.32 -1.01
N LEU A 295 -2.92 3.13 -2.14
CA LEU A 295 -3.37 1.82 -2.61
C LEU A 295 -2.42 1.30 -3.69
N VAL A 296 -2.08 0.02 -3.63
CA VAL A 296 -1.23 -0.63 -4.61
C VAL A 296 -2.05 -1.00 -5.85
N LYS A 297 -1.74 -0.39 -7.00
CA LYS A 297 -2.42 -0.64 -8.26
C LYS A 297 -1.89 -1.88 -8.98
N ASN A 298 -0.56 -2.06 -9.01
CA ASN A 298 0.10 -3.16 -9.70
C ASN A 298 1.43 -3.55 -9.03
N ASN A 299 2.14 -4.55 -9.58
CA ASN A 299 3.41 -5.03 -9.02
C ASN A 299 4.51 -3.95 -8.94
N GLU A 300 4.52 -2.97 -9.84
CA GLU A 300 5.46 -1.84 -9.76
C GLU A 300 5.09 -0.91 -8.61
N GLY A 301 3.79 -0.68 -8.41
CA GLY A 301 3.26 -0.02 -7.22
C GLY A 301 3.71 -0.68 -5.92
N LEU A 302 3.68 -2.02 -5.86
CA LEU A 302 4.08 -2.75 -4.66
C LEU A 302 5.56 -2.50 -4.34
N LYS A 303 6.42 -2.56 -5.36
CA LYS A 303 7.86 -2.25 -5.23
C LYS A 303 8.06 -0.80 -4.80
N ASN A 304 7.33 0.15 -5.39
CA ASN A 304 7.42 1.56 -5.05
C ASN A 304 6.93 1.85 -3.63
N LEU A 305 5.85 1.21 -3.17
CA LEU A 305 5.43 1.26 -1.79
C LEU A 305 6.54 0.77 -0.86
N TYR A 306 7.17 -0.37 -1.17
CA TYR A 306 8.28 -0.89 -0.36
C TYR A 306 9.44 0.10 -0.32
N LYS A 307 9.83 0.71 -1.44
CA LYS A 307 10.86 1.77 -1.46
C LYS A 307 10.49 2.95 -0.56
N ILE A 308 9.26 3.45 -0.67
CA ILE A 308 8.76 4.56 0.15
C ILE A 308 8.87 4.21 1.64
N LEU A 309 8.38 3.03 2.05
CA LEU A 309 8.40 2.60 3.44
C LEU A 309 9.82 2.32 3.94
N THR A 310 10.71 1.78 3.11
CA THR A 310 12.12 1.64 3.45
C THR A 310 12.77 3.00 3.71
N LYS A 311 12.59 3.99 2.83
CA LYS A 311 13.16 5.33 3.07
C LYS A 311 12.52 6.05 4.24
N ARG A 312 11.21 5.88 4.46
CA ARG A 312 10.54 6.34 5.68
C ARG A 312 11.27 5.83 6.92
N ASN A 313 11.52 4.53 7.00
CA ASN A 313 12.10 3.91 8.19
C ASN A 313 13.61 4.12 8.33
N CYS A 314 14.32 4.36 7.23
CA CYS A 314 15.78 4.52 7.24
C CYS A 314 16.26 5.98 7.20
N LEU A 315 15.47 6.92 6.66
CA LEU A 315 15.91 8.30 6.40
C LEU A 315 15.04 9.36 7.09
N TRP A 316 13.73 9.37 6.86
CA TRP A 316 12.92 10.58 7.13
C TRP A 316 11.88 10.50 8.25
N ASN A 317 11.44 9.30 8.66
CA ASN A 317 10.25 9.04 9.48
C ASN A 317 8.91 9.55 8.90
N ILE A 318 8.91 10.71 8.24
CA ILE A 318 7.84 11.37 7.49
C ILE A 318 8.29 11.45 6.03
N VAL A 319 7.46 11.00 5.10
CA VAL A 319 7.86 10.92 3.69
C VAL A 319 7.72 12.29 3.01
N PRO A 320 8.73 12.83 2.33
CA PRO A 320 8.56 14.03 1.52
C PRO A 320 7.64 13.77 0.32
N LYS A 321 6.69 14.67 0.05
CA LYS A 321 5.78 14.61 -1.10
C LYS A 321 6.55 14.45 -2.41
N SER A 322 7.65 15.19 -2.59
CA SER A 322 8.53 15.08 -3.77
C SER A 322 9.05 13.66 -4.01
N TYR A 323 9.41 12.93 -2.95
CA TYR A 323 9.88 11.55 -3.03
C TYR A 323 8.74 10.56 -3.29
N LEU A 324 7.59 10.79 -2.65
CA LEU A 324 6.37 10.01 -2.88
C LEU A 324 5.88 10.17 -4.32
N GLU A 325 5.88 11.39 -4.86
CA GLU A 325 5.51 11.68 -6.25
C GLU A 325 6.47 11.01 -7.23
N ALA A 326 7.78 11.03 -6.94
CA ALA A 326 8.76 10.31 -7.73
C ALA A 326 8.45 8.81 -7.82
N HIS A 327 7.87 8.23 -6.76
CA HIS A 327 7.53 6.81 -6.68
C HIS A 327 6.03 6.53 -6.85
N ARG A 328 5.25 7.48 -7.36
CA ARG A 328 3.79 7.37 -7.48
C ARG A 328 3.34 6.34 -8.51
N TYR A 329 4.16 6.00 -9.50
CA TYR A 329 3.76 5.06 -10.55
C TYR A 329 3.36 3.70 -9.96
N GLY A 330 2.18 3.22 -10.35
CA GLY A 330 1.60 1.98 -9.82
C GLY A 330 0.92 2.13 -8.45
N LEU A 331 0.82 3.35 -7.91
CA LEU A 331 0.06 3.65 -6.69
C LEU A 331 -1.17 4.50 -7.04
N LEU A 332 -2.22 4.38 -6.24
CA LEU A 332 -3.36 5.29 -6.21
C LEU A 332 -3.34 6.05 -4.88
N ILE A 333 -3.39 7.37 -4.95
CA ILE A 333 -3.24 8.28 -3.81
C ILE A 333 -4.61 8.77 -3.36
N GLY A 334 -4.95 8.48 -2.12
CA GLY A 334 -6.23 8.85 -1.50
C GLY A 334 -6.08 9.92 -0.42
N SER A 335 -7.16 10.68 -0.22
CA SER A 335 -7.25 11.76 0.78
C SER A 335 -7.16 11.32 2.25
N SER A 336 -7.02 10.01 2.52
CA SER A 336 -6.99 9.41 3.86
C SER A 336 -8.30 9.57 4.66
N ASP A 337 -8.22 9.41 5.98
CA ASP A 337 -9.33 9.61 6.93
C ASP A 337 -9.42 11.09 7.36
N THR A 338 -9.95 11.36 8.55
CA THR A 338 -10.05 12.72 9.11
C THR A 338 -8.70 13.35 9.48
N ASP A 339 -7.63 12.56 9.56
CA ASP A 339 -6.27 13.08 9.73
C ASP A 339 -5.64 13.54 8.40
N GLY A 340 -6.33 13.30 7.28
CA GLY A 340 -5.94 13.73 5.94
C GLY A 340 -6.12 15.23 5.70
N GLU A 341 -5.47 15.75 4.65
CA GLU A 341 -5.42 17.19 4.34
C GLU A 341 -6.82 17.79 4.11
N LEU A 342 -7.67 17.12 3.34
CA LEU A 342 -8.96 17.69 2.91
C LEU A 342 -9.96 17.88 4.06
N TYR A 343 -10.02 16.94 5.02
CA TYR A 343 -10.89 17.10 6.19
C TYR A 343 -10.33 18.14 7.15
N LYS A 344 -9.01 18.18 7.36
CA LYS A 344 -8.37 19.22 8.18
C LYS A 344 -8.69 20.62 7.66
N LEU A 345 -8.54 20.85 6.36
CA LEU A 345 -8.90 22.12 5.74
C LEU A 345 -10.37 22.49 5.96
N LEU A 346 -11.28 21.50 5.96
CA LEU A 346 -12.70 21.75 6.25
C LEU A 346 -12.97 22.04 7.73
N PHE A 347 -12.22 21.42 8.65
CA PHE A 347 -12.31 21.72 10.08
C PHE A 347 -11.75 23.09 10.42
N ASP A 348 -10.75 23.54 9.67
CA ASP A 348 -10.11 24.84 9.82
C ASP A 348 -10.84 25.97 9.05
N ASP A 349 -12.03 25.69 8.49
CA ASP A 349 -12.83 26.63 7.70
C ASP A 349 -12.04 27.28 6.55
N ALA A 350 -11.15 26.53 5.91
CA ALA A 350 -10.29 27.01 4.82
C ALA A 350 -11.10 27.38 3.55
N ASP A 351 -10.52 28.27 2.73
CA ASP A 351 -11.15 28.72 1.51
C ASP A 351 -11.43 27.56 0.52
N THR A 352 -12.60 27.63 -0.12
CA THR A 352 -13.05 26.62 -1.09
C THR A 352 -12.05 26.42 -2.23
N GLU A 353 -11.43 27.50 -2.73
CA GLU A 353 -10.44 27.45 -3.80
C GLU A 353 -9.17 26.67 -3.40
N ILE A 354 -8.77 26.75 -2.13
CA ILE A 354 -7.62 26.00 -1.60
C ILE A 354 -7.94 24.51 -1.63
N ILE A 355 -9.13 24.12 -1.16
CA ILE A 355 -9.53 22.72 -1.10
C ILE A 355 -9.64 22.12 -2.52
N TYR A 356 -10.21 22.85 -3.47
CA TYR A 356 -10.29 22.43 -4.87
C TYR A 356 -8.90 22.22 -5.48
N THR A 357 -7.97 23.14 -5.19
CA THR A 357 -6.59 23.06 -5.68
C THR A 357 -5.86 21.85 -5.09
N LYS A 358 -5.96 21.64 -3.78
CA LYS A 358 -5.33 20.51 -3.08
C LYS A 358 -5.94 19.17 -3.48
N ALA A 359 -7.23 19.14 -3.80
CA ALA A 359 -7.92 17.92 -4.24
C ALA A 359 -7.29 17.29 -5.49
N LEU A 360 -6.76 18.10 -6.42
CA LEU A 360 -6.13 17.63 -7.67
C LEU A 360 -4.93 16.70 -7.47
N PHE A 361 -4.31 16.73 -6.29
CA PHE A 361 -3.22 15.81 -5.96
C PHE A 361 -3.70 14.36 -5.77
N TYR A 362 -4.97 14.14 -5.45
CA TYR A 362 -5.51 12.82 -5.11
C TYR A 362 -6.15 12.13 -6.32
N ASP A 363 -5.93 10.82 -6.46
CA ASP A 363 -6.63 9.99 -7.45
C ASP A 363 -8.06 9.66 -6.98
N TYR A 364 -8.28 9.62 -5.65
CA TYR A 364 -9.59 9.41 -5.06
C TYR A 364 -9.74 10.14 -3.70
N ILE A 365 -10.97 10.47 -3.35
CA ILE A 365 -11.32 11.12 -2.09
C ILE A 365 -12.18 10.16 -1.26
N ASN A 366 -11.82 9.97 0.01
CA ASN A 366 -12.61 9.20 0.96
C ASN A 366 -13.71 10.07 1.59
N LEU A 367 -14.95 9.63 1.42
CA LEU A 367 -16.10 10.12 2.16
C LEU A 367 -16.39 9.15 3.31
N LEU A 368 -16.52 9.67 4.52
CA LEU A 368 -16.59 8.85 5.72
C LEU A 368 -18.05 8.69 6.20
N SER A 369 -18.39 7.52 6.74
CA SER A 369 -19.76 7.20 7.20
C SER A 369 -20.26 8.09 8.34
N ASP A 370 -21.58 8.21 8.51
CA ASP A 370 -22.17 8.95 9.65
C ASP A 370 -21.75 8.36 10.99
N LYS A 371 -21.52 7.04 11.09
CA LYS A 371 -20.90 6.41 12.26
C LYS A 371 -19.57 7.05 12.63
N HIS A 372 -18.71 7.32 11.63
CA HIS A 372 -17.46 8.02 11.86
C HIS A 372 -17.71 9.47 12.29
N GLY A 373 -18.67 10.15 11.64
CA GLY A 373 -19.10 11.49 12.04
C GLY A 373 -19.62 11.58 13.47
N GLN A 374 -20.28 10.53 13.98
CA GLN A 374 -20.74 10.45 15.36
C GLN A 374 -19.57 10.38 16.34
N ILE A 375 -18.51 9.64 16.02
CA ILE A 375 -17.28 9.60 16.82
C ILE A 375 -16.66 11.00 16.92
N LEU A 376 -16.53 11.71 15.79
CA LEU A 376 -15.99 13.08 15.77
C LEU A 376 -16.84 14.05 16.58
N LYS A 377 -18.16 13.88 16.55
CA LYS A 377 -19.10 14.68 17.34
C LYS A 377 -18.91 14.43 18.84
N ASP A 378 -18.77 13.17 19.23
CA ASP A 378 -18.55 12.79 20.63
C ASP A 378 -17.19 13.31 21.14
N MET A 379 -16.18 13.37 20.26
CA MET A 379 -14.89 14.01 20.50
C MET A 379 -14.92 15.55 20.46
N LYS A 380 -16.06 16.16 20.13
CA LYS A 380 -16.25 17.62 19.96
C LYS A 380 -15.39 18.25 18.86
N ILE A 381 -14.94 17.47 17.88
CA ILE A 381 -14.26 17.98 16.68
C ILE A 381 -15.28 18.63 15.74
N VAL A 382 -16.45 18.01 15.60
CA VAL A 382 -17.61 18.59 14.88
C VAL A 382 -18.75 18.85 15.85
N LYS A 383 -19.53 19.90 15.62
CA LYS A 383 -20.65 20.31 16.48
C LYS A 383 -21.88 19.43 16.24
N THR A 384 -22.15 19.09 14.97
CA THR A 384 -23.33 18.31 14.60
C THR A 384 -23.04 17.28 13.51
N LEU A 385 -23.87 16.24 13.45
CA LEU A 385 -23.79 15.28 12.35
C LEU A 385 -24.14 15.95 11.00
N THR A 386 -25.02 16.95 11.01
CA THR A 386 -25.37 17.72 9.80
C THR A 386 -24.18 18.48 9.22
N GLU A 387 -23.34 19.07 10.07
CA GLU A 387 -22.09 19.73 9.67
C GLU A 387 -21.14 18.74 9.00
N PHE A 388 -20.89 17.58 9.61
CA PHE A 388 -20.09 16.52 9.01
C PHE A 388 -20.65 16.03 7.66
N ARG A 389 -21.97 15.87 7.55
CA ARG A 389 -22.62 15.54 6.28
C ARG A 389 -22.41 16.63 5.22
N ASN A 390 -22.34 17.89 5.62
CA ASN A 390 -22.05 19.00 4.69
C ASN A 390 -20.61 18.94 4.19
N PHE A 391 -19.64 18.55 5.03
CA PHE A 391 -18.27 18.25 4.59
C PHE A 391 -18.24 17.15 3.53
N ASN A 392 -18.93 16.02 3.77
CA ASN A 392 -19.04 14.96 2.77
C ASN A 392 -19.70 15.43 1.47
N LYS A 393 -20.77 16.24 1.54
CA LYS A 393 -21.42 16.82 0.34
C LYS A 393 -20.47 17.72 -0.44
N PHE A 394 -19.71 18.56 0.26
CA PHE A 394 -18.75 19.46 -0.35
C PHE A 394 -17.63 18.68 -1.05
N LEU A 395 -17.01 17.72 -0.36
CA LEU A 395 -15.96 16.87 -0.95
C LEU A 395 -16.47 16.04 -2.13
N PHE A 396 -17.70 15.52 -2.06
CA PHE A 396 -18.32 14.81 -3.17
C PHE A 396 -18.52 15.72 -4.39
N LYS A 397 -18.97 16.97 -4.18
CA LYS A 397 -19.10 17.97 -5.24
C LYS A 397 -17.75 18.30 -5.86
N CYS A 398 -16.76 18.64 -5.02
CA CYS A 398 -15.39 18.93 -5.42
C CYS A 398 -14.78 17.80 -6.26
N ALA A 399 -14.97 16.55 -5.84
CA ALA A 399 -14.47 15.40 -6.58
C ALA A 399 -15.10 15.30 -7.97
N ASN A 400 -16.43 15.43 -8.07
CA ASN A 400 -17.13 15.33 -9.36
C ASN A 400 -16.72 16.45 -10.34
N GLU A 401 -16.57 17.68 -9.86
CA GLU A 401 -16.19 18.82 -10.71
C GLU A 401 -14.75 18.73 -11.22
N ASN A 402 -13.86 18.07 -10.48
CA ASN A 402 -12.46 17.85 -10.85
C ASN A 402 -12.19 16.48 -11.50
N ASN A 403 -13.22 15.68 -11.80
CA ASN A 403 -13.08 14.31 -12.31
C ASN A 403 -12.26 13.36 -11.41
N ILE A 404 -12.33 13.56 -10.09
CA ILE A 404 -11.72 12.71 -9.07
C ILE A 404 -12.75 11.70 -8.55
N ILE A 405 -12.31 10.47 -8.25
CA ILE A 405 -13.20 9.42 -7.77
C ILE A 405 -13.51 9.62 -6.28
N ALA A 406 -14.74 9.95 -5.91
CA ALA A 406 -15.16 9.97 -4.50
C ALA A 406 -15.70 8.60 -4.06
N ILE A 407 -15.07 7.96 -3.08
CA ILE A 407 -15.51 6.65 -2.56
C ILE A 407 -16.03 6.77 -1.14
N ALA A 408 -17.07 6.00 -0.83
CA ALA A 408 -17.61 5.90 0.52
C ALA A 408 -16.86 4.82 1.31
N SER A 409 -16.25 5.19 2.43
CA SER A 409 -15.38 4.35 3.26
C SER A 409 -15.83 4.32 4.73
N CYS A 410 -15.74 3.15 5.37
CA CYS A 410 -16.07 3.01 6.79
C CYS A 410 -14.93 3.46 7.71
N TYR A 411 -13.67 3.31 7.28
CA TYR A 411 -12.49 3.43 8.15
C TYR A 411 -12.64 2.59 9.44
N SER A 412 -12.72 1.27 9.26
CA SER A 412 -13.01 0.33 10.35
C SER A 412 -11.74 0.02 11.16
N ASN A 413 -11.76 0.33 12.46
CA ASN A 413 -10.72 -0.06 13.43
C ASN A 413 -11.10 -1.33 14.19
N ASP A 414 -12.38 -1.70 14.23
CA ASP A 414 -12.89 -2.85 14.95
C ASP A 414 -14.15 -3.45 14.29
N LEU A 415 -14.02 -4.67 13.76
CA LEU A 415 -15.15 -5.38 13.14
C LEU A 415 -16.21 -5.82 14.15
N SER A 416 -15.84 -6.03 15.41
CA SER A 416 -16.77 -6.46 16.47
C SER A 416 -17.76 -5.36 16.86
N LYS A 417 -17.38 -4.09 16.64
CA LYS A 417 -18.22 -2.90 16.90
C LYS A 417 -19.17 -2.55 15.76
N ASN A 418 -19.36 -3.46 14.80
CA ASN A 418 -20.15 -3.22 13.60
C ASN A 418 -19.69 -1.97 12.80
N GLU A 419 -18.41 -1.64 12.83
CA GLU A 419 -17.85 -0.50 12.09
C GLU A 419 -17.78 -0.80 10.59
N LEU A 420 -17.48 -2.05 10.20
CA LEU A 420 -17.60 -2.46 8.81
C LEU A 420 -19.06 -2.63 8.43
N LEU A 421 -19.49 -1.89 7.41
CA LEU A 421 -20.87 -1.83 6.94
C LEU A 421 -21.08 -2.68 5.69
N THR A 422 -22.24 -3.32 5.61
CA THR A 422 -22.76 -3.91 4.38
C THR A 422 -23.06 -2.82 3.36
N THR A 423 -23.27 -3.18 2.09
CA THR A 423 -23.64 -2.22 1.04
C THR A 423 -24.92 -1.46 1.38
N ASN A 424 -25.95 -2.14 1.90
CA ASN A 424 -27.23 -1.50 2.23
C ASN A 424 -27.11 -0.53 3.41
N GLU A 425 -26.37 -0.90 4.45
CA GLU A 425 -26.10 0.00 5.57
C GLU A 425 -25.30 1.22 5.11
N MET A 426 -24.28 1.01 4.27
CA MET A 426 -23.49 2.12 3.72
C MET A 426 -24.35 3.06 2.85
N LEU A 427 -25.26 2.53 2.03
CA LEU A 427 -26.22 3.37 1.30
C LEU A 427 -27.12 4.19 2.25
N SER A 428 -27.53 3.61 3.38
CA SER A 428 -28.33 4.31 4.39
C SER A 428 -27.55 5.44 5.05
N GLU A 429 -26.27 5.21 5.38
CA GLU A 429 -25.39 6.24 5.96
C GLU A 429 -25.19 7.42 5.01
N PHE A 430 -25.20 7.19 3.69
CA PHE A 430 -25.03 8.23 2.67
C PHE A 430 -26.36 8.75 2.09
N SER A 431 -27.49 8.43 2.73
CA SER A 431 -28.84 8.81 2.25
C SER A 431 -29.13 10.32 2.24
N TYR A 432 -28.28 11.12 2.89
CA TYR A 432 -28.34 12.59 2.83
C TYR A 432 -27.81 13.17 1.51
N LEU A 433 -27.13 12.35 0.69
CA LEU A 433 -26.87 12.66 -0.71
C LEU A 433 -28.12 12.36 -1.54
N THR A 434 -28.12 12.76 -2.81
CA THR A 434 -29.15 12.25 -3.75
C THR A 434 -29.02 10.73 -3.86
N THR A 435 -30.12 10.04 -4.19
CA THR A 435 -30.11 8.57 -4.37
C THR A 435 -29.05 8.13 -5.39
N GLU A 436 -28.88 8.91 -6.46
CA GLU A 436 -27.82 8.70 -7.45
C GLU A 436 -26.43 8.97 -6.86
N GLY A 437 -26.26 10.06 -6.11
CA GLY A 437 -24.98 10.39 -5.47
C GLY A 437 -24.52 9.33 -4.47
N ALA A 438 -25.43 8.82 -3.64
CA ALA A 438 -25.14 7.73 -2.70
C ALA A 438 -24.75 6.44 -3.44
N LYS A 439 -25.51 6.06 -4.47
CA LYS A 439 -25.18 4.90 -5.31
C LYS A 439 -23.82 5.06 -6.00
N LYS A 440 -23.53 6.26 -6.51
CA LYS A 440 -22.26 6.59 -7.16
C LYS A 440 -21.09 6.43 -6.19
N ALA A 441 -21.13 7.09 -5.02
CA ALA A 441 -20.05 7.05 -4.05
C ALA A 441 -19.85 5.67 -3.40
N VAL A 442 -20.95 4.96 -3.09
CA VAL A 442 -20.89 3.68 -2.36
C VAL A 442 -20.60 2.51 -3.28
N ILE A 443 -21.16 2.47 -4.49
CA ILE A 443 -21.11 1.29 -5.37
C ILE A 443 -20.31 1.57 -6.65
N GLU A 444 -20.66 2.60 -7.40
CA GLU A 444 -20.12 2.76 -8.76
C GLU A 444 -18.63 3.15 -8.73
N ASN A 445 -18.29 4.14 -7.92
CA ASN A 445 -16.92 4.63 -7.76
C ASN A 445 -16.02 3.61 -7.07
N THR A 446 -16.52 2.88 -6.06
CA THR A 446 -15.73 1.81 -5.40
C THR A 446 -15.41 0.67 -6.37
N ARG A 447 -16.34 0.31 -7.24
CA ARG A 447 -16.12 -0.68 -8.29
C ARG A 447 -15.21 -0.16 -9.40
N GLN A 448 -15.36 1.10 -9.80
CA GLN A 448 -14.47 1.76 -10.74
C GLN A 448 -13.02 1.71 -10.27
N LEU A 449 -12.77 2.13 -9.03
CA LEU A 449 -11.43 2.10 -8.45
C LEU A 449 -10.86 0.67 -8.37
N ASN A 450 -11.69 -0.32 -8.03
CA ASN A 450 -11.27 -1.72 -8.03
C ASN A 450 -10.87 -2.23 -9.42
N MET A 451 -11.51 -1.77 -10.50
CA MET A 451 -11.14 -2.17 -11.86
C MET A 451 -9.74 -1.69 -12.26
N GLU A 452 -9.25 -0.61 -11.65
CA GLU A 452 -7.89 -0.11 -11.90
C GLU A 452 -6.81 -0.93 -11.21
N ILE A 453 -7.16 -1.65 -10.14
CA ILE A 453 -6.22 -2.39 -9.31
C ILE A 453 -6.06 -3.82 -9.87
N GLU A 454 -4.85 -4.35 -9.92
CA GLU A 454 -4.59 -5.74 -10.31
C GLU A 454 -4.72 -6.71 -9.12
N LYS A 455 -4.89 -8.01 -9.37
CA LYS A 455 -4.72 -9.01 -8.30
C LYS A 455 -3.21 -9.21 -8.08
N ILE A 456 -2.71 -8.78 -6.92
CA ILE A 456 -1.28 -8.78 -6.60
C ILE A 456 -0.99 -9.83 -5.54
N ALA A 457 0.19 -10.45 -5.61
CA ALA A 457 0.73 -11.27 -4.52
C ALA A 457 1.81 -10.44 -3.80
N PRO A 458 1.71 -10.21 -2.47
CA PRO A 458 2.68 -9.42 -1.73
C PRO A 458 4.02 -10.15 -1.55
N ILE A 459 4.03 -11.46 -1.80
CA ILE A 459 5.20 -12.33 -1.77
C ILE A 459 5.35 -12.97 -3.15
N SER A 460 6.56 -12.91 -3.71
CA SER A 460 6.93 -13.70 -4.88
C SER A 460 7.63 -14.99 -4.44
N ILE A 461 7.26 -16.13 -5.01
CA ILE A 461 8.08 -17.35 -4.92
C ILE A 461 9.30 -17.09 -5.80
N ASN A 462 10.41 -16.65 -5.21
CA ASN A 462 11.63 -16.45 -5.95
C ASN A 462 12.29 -17.80 -6.21
N VAL A 463 12.73 -18.01 -7.43
CA VAL A 463 13.50 -19.19 -7.81
C VAL A 463 14.95 -18.73 -7.84
N ASN A 464 15.78 -19.22 -6.92
CA ASN A 464 17.20 -18.85 -6.85
C ASN A 464 17.87 -19.09 -8.21
N LYS A 465 18.24 -18.01 -8.90
CA LYS A 465 18.89 -18.06 -10.22
C LYS A 465 20.40 -18.26 -10.11
N GLU A 466 21.00 -17.95 -8.96
CA GLU A 466 22.43 -18.10 -8.67
C GLU A 466 22.86 -19.56 -8.49
N ASP A 467 21.89 -20.47 -8.40
CA ASP A 467 22.14 -21.89 -8.12
C ASP A 467 22.96 -22.61 -9.19
N LEU A 468 23.03 -22.10 -10.42
CA LEU A 468 23.82 -22.71 -11.49
C LEU A 468 25.34 -22.67 -11.21
N LEU A 469 25.85 -21.56 -10.67
CA LEU A 469 27.27 -21.43 -10.32
C LEU A 469 27.59 -22.21 -9.04
N SER A 470 26.70 -22.13 -8.06
CA SER A 470 26.80 -22.86 -6.80
C SER A 470 26.74 -24.38 -6.98
N ASN A 471 25.96 -24.90 -7.94
CA ASN A 471 25.93 -26.33 -8.27
C ASN A 471 27.31 -26.85 -8.67
N ASN A 472 28.09 -26.09 -9.44
CA ASN A 472 29.40 -26.50 -9.89
C ASN A 472 30.42 -26.56 -8.74
N GLU A 473 30.37 -25.60 -7.81
CA GLU A 473 31.20 -25.64 -6.59
C GLU A 473 30.85 -26.84 -5.71
N LEU A 474 29.55 -27.15 -5.55
CA LEU A 474 29.07 -28.29 -4.79
C LEU A 474 29.50 -29.65 -5.37
N LEU A 475 29.44 -29.78 -6.70
CA LEU A 475 29.88 -30.99 -7.40
C LEU A 475 31.40 -31.21 -7.33
N SER A 476 32.18 -30.16 -7.08
CA SER A 476 33.64 -30.25 -6.93
C SER A 476 34.11 -30.78 -5.58
N LEU A 477 33.21 -30.90 -4.58
CA LEU A 477 33.50 -31.40 -3.24
C LEU A 477 33.64 -32.95 -3.19
N GLU A 478 33.95 -33.60 -4.31
CA GLU A 478 33.91 -35.05 -4.58
C GLU A 478 34.02 -35.95 -3.33
N ASP A 479 32.87 -36.42 -2.86
CA ASP A 479 32.77 -37.54 -1.93
C ASP A 479 32.05 -38.70 -2.62
N GLY A 480 32.73 -39.84 -2.74
CA GLY A 480 32.22 -41.02 -3.44
C GLY A 480 31.04 -41.72 -2.77
N SER A 481 30.65 -41.28 -1.56
CA SER A 481 29.59 -41.90 -0.75
C SER A 481 28.19 -41.77 -1.35
N GLU A 482 27.36 -42.77 -1.10
CA GLU A 482 25.96 -42.82 -1.55
C GLU A 482 25.10 -41.75 -0.84
N ASN A 483 25.44 -41.41 0.40
CA ASN A 483 24.81 -40.33 1.15
C ASN A 483 25.07 -38.96 0.50
N PHE A 484 26.31 -38.66 0.10
CA PHE A 484 26.64 -37.42 -0.59
C PHE A 484 25.89 -37.28 -1.93
N LYS A 485 25.83 -38.36 -2.72
CA LYS A 485 25.10 -38.37 -4.00
C LYS A 485 23.61 -38.11 -3.84
N ASN A 486 22.97 -38.76 -2.86
CA ASN A 486 21.55 -38.56 -2.56
C ASN A 486 21.25 -37.13 -2.09
N GLU A 487 22.14 -36.56 -1.27
CA GLU A 487 22.02 -35.20 -0.76
C GLU A 487 22.21 -34.15 -1.86
N ILE A 488 23.24 -34.28 -2.69
CA ILE A 488 23.46 -33.41 -3.85
C ILE A 488 22.28 -33.45 -4.82
N HIS A 489 21.71 -34.63 -5.07
CA HIS A 489 20.51 -34.76 -5.90
C HIS A 489 19.32 -33.98 -5.30
N TYR A 490 19.10 -34.10 -3.98
CA TYR A 490 18.04 -33.37 -3.28
C TYR A 490 18.27 -31.85 -3.31
N ILE A 491 19.49 -31.39 -3.04
CA ILE A 491 19.87 -29.97 -3.07
C ILE A 491 19.62 -29.37 -4.46
N ASN A 492 20.10 -30.04 -5.51
CA ASN A 492 19.92 -29.59 -6.91
C ASN A 492 18.45 -29.56 -7.31
N LYS A 493 17.68 -30.61 -6.96
CA LYS A 493 16.25 -30.70 -7.27
C LYS A 493 15.46 -29.54 -6.67
N ASN A 494 15.80 -29.13 -5.45
CA ASN A 494 15.11 -28.07 -4.72
C ASN A 494 15.74 -26.68 -4.88
N ARG A 495 16.82 -26.56 -5.67
CA ARG A 495 17.59 -25.33 -5.88
C ARG A 495 18.11 -24.69 -4.58
N LEU A 496 18.76 -25.50 -3.75
CA LEU A 496 19.28 -25.10 -2.44
C LEU A 496 20.81 -24.88 -2.41
N SER A 497 21.48 -25.01 -3.55
CA SER A 497 22.94 -25.09 -3.62
C SER A 497 23.64 -23.84 -3.08
N SER A 498 23.13 -22.67 -3.44
CA SER A 498 23.67 -21.38 -2.99
C SER A 498 23.57 -21.25 -1.47
N ILE A 499 22.43 -21.65 -0.89
CA ILE A 499 22.17 -21.57 0.55
C ILE A 499 23.12 -22.51 1.31
N VAL A 500 23.29 -23.74 0.81
CA VAL A 500 24.19 -24.73 1.40
C VAL A 500 25.62 -24.20 1.44
N LEU A 501 26.14 -23.65 0.34
CA LEU A 501 27.50 -23.08 0.32
C LEU A 501 27.67 -21.88 1.26
N VAL A 502 26.66 -21.02 1.38
CA VAL A 502 26.69 -19.90 2.34
C VAL A 502 26.75 -20.42 3.76
N ILE A 503 25.93 -21.41 4.12
CA ILE A 503 25.97 -22.03 5.45
C ILE A 503 27.34 -22.65 5.71
N LYS A 504 27.92 -23.40 4.75
CA LYS A 504 29.26 -23.97 4.88
C LYS A 504 30.31 -22.89 5.18
N LYS A 505 30.35 -21.80 4.40
CA LYS A 505 31.27 -20.68 4.60
C LYS A 505 31.08 -20.01 5.98
N ILE A 506 29.84 -19.88 6.44
CA ILE A 506 29.55 -19.38 7.79
C ILE A 506 30.13 -20.33 8.84
N LEU A 507 29.90 -21.64 8.74
CA LEU A 507 30.41 -22.63 9.68
C LEU A 507 31.94 -22.65 9.72
N GLU A 508 32.61 -22.60 8.57
CA GLU A 508 34.07 -22.49 8.48
C GLU A 508 34.56 -21.22 9.18
N LYS A 509 33.89 -20.08 8.97
CA LYS A 509 34.25 -18.82 9.62
C LYS A 509 34.02 -18.87 11.13
N LEU A 510 32.94 -19.49 11.60
CA LEU A 510 32.68 -19.67 13.03
C LEU A 510 33.78 -20.53 13.67
N LYS A 511 34.15 -21.66 13.04
CA LYS A 511 35.26 -22.52 13.49
C LYS A 511 36.60 -21.76 13.55
N GLN A 512 36.93 -20.96 12.53
CA GLN A 512 38.16 -20.16 12.51
C GLN A 512 38.25 -19.10 13.61
N ASN A 513 37.11 -18.65 14.14
CA ASN A 513 37.06 -17.63 15.20
C ASN A 513 36.72 -18.24 16.57
N ASP A 514 36.80 -19.57 16.73
CA ASP A 514 36.47 -20.30 17.95
C ASP A 514 35.06 -19.98 18.49
N ILE A 515 34.11 -19.65 17.61
CA ILE A 515 32.72 -19.37 17.99
C ILE A 515 31.96 -20.69 18.05
N ILE A 516 31.52 -21.06 19.25
CA ILE A 516 30.70 -22.26 19.48
C ILE A 516 29.32 -22.05 18.85
N TYR A 517 28.84 -23.05 18.10
CA TYR A 517 27.51 -23.07 17.50
C TYR A 517 26.84 -24.42 17.76
N GLN A 518 25.50 -24.42 17.76
CA GLN A 518 24.69 -25.63 17.88
C GLN A 518 23.77 -25.72 16.66
N ILE A 519 23.66 -26.91 16.07
CA ILE A 519 22.72 -27.19 14.99
C ILE A 519 21.44 -27.71 15.64
N GLU A 520 20.34 -26.96 15.54
CA GLU A 520 19.05 -27.33 16.15
C GLU A 520 18.30 -28.43 15.37
N SER A 521 18.71 -28.75 14.14
CA SER A 521 18.07 -29.80 13.32
C SER A 521 18.60 -31.21 13.63
N ILE A 522 17.69 -32.18 13.74
CA ILE A 522 17.96 -33.58 14.09
C ILE A 522 18.86 -34.31 13.05
N MET A 523 18.90 -33.84 11.79
CA MET A 523 19.86 -34.29 10.79
C MET A 523 20.68 -33.10 10.29
N THR A 524 21.98 -33.11 10.59
CA THR A 524 22.95 -32.23 9.93
C THR A 524 23.18 -32.75 8.51
N PRO A 525 22.98 -31.93 7.46
CA PRO A 525 23.36 -32.28 6.09
C PRO A 525 24.81 -32.77 6.03
N TYR A 526 25.06 -33.88 5.35
CA TYR A 526 26.37 -34.53 5.23
C TYR A 526 27.45 -33.55 4.77
N ILE A 527 27.09 -32.64 3.88
CA ILE A 527 28.03 -31.66 3.33
C ILE A 527 28.59 -30.65 4.33
N PHE A 528 27.93 -30.49 5.49
CA PHE A 528 28.43 -29.65 6.60
C PHE A 528 29.30 -30.42 7.59
N SER A 529 29.39 -31.75 7.43
CA SER A 529 30.28 -32.61 8.22
C SER A 529 31.67 -32.77 7.61
N LEU A 530 31.81 -32.49 6.31
CA LEU A 530 33.07 -32.32 5.58
C LEU A 530 33.71 -30.97 5.93
#